data_AF-A0AAU0WBB6-F1
#
_entry.id   AF-A0AAU0WBB6-F1
#
_cell.length_a   1.000
_cell.length_b   1.000
_cell.length_c   1.000
_cell.angle_alpha   90.00
_cell.angle_beta   90.00
_cell.angle_gamma   90.00
#
_symmetry.space_group_name_H-M   'P 1'
#
loop_
_entity.id
_entity.type
_entity.pdbx_description
1 polymer ?
#
loop_
_entity_poly.entity_id
_entity_poly.type
_entity_poly.pdbx_seq_one_letter_code
_entity_poly.pdbx_strand_id
1 'polypeptide(L)'
;MTTPRSLSSDRHERLLAMRAKRRFIDDADAEAAIEEVDNSQLVPLLEEFVHLPRGRHRTLHLRSLLVGLHLCTQDTGGKIVLERVTDILYFRVNPQLRARLDIAEYEDHDQGFEAAYAVVRRIFHAMKDAMNPSPLPPNGHLSRTEASTLTAAADVDELAERERRLALFTEFVLDASVRPLHDLLTELAEVSLGIDATPVRTFSRGRRTNGPELATDPDAGWYVRDGDHRDPDAAVADSMRPPPPPARKGKNPTSKRRKKTSLKKKYLYGYDAHLVVARDTEHDAVLLDDGTPNPDVLPALVLGVALDKPGQRPAYNGMKVLNRLQKRGYKPGYLAGDRAYNNSEPAEWQIPVRAMGYKPVYDYRADQLGKQDGTQGAILVEGRWYCPSMPEPLVNATVDLHAERIHRETWVRLIAARRGYRLMPKQNADADGYQRMMCPAEAGKAQCPLKPHTMGRGIHLPLIDPEPSPAGPVKICRQNTITVSPEAGAKQWQALEYGGPEWQKIYFRLRNSVEGYNGYAKNPLAEGIEAAGSRRIRGIAAQTILLAFQLAHANRRKIKKWLETLALGGERPRRRTHHRRKTKEPGTWTPTGHLSSAA
;
A
#
# COMPACT_ATOMS: atom_id res chain seq x y z
N MET A 1 -50.31 -37.09 -16.74
CA MET A 1 -50.26 -35.72 -17.27
C MET A 1 -50.87 -34.79 -16.25
N THR A 2 -50.04 -34.18 -15.41
CA THR A 2 -50.46 -33.16 -14.43
C THR A 2 -50.45 -31.81 -15.14
N THR A 3 -51.64 -31.24 -15.33
CA THR A 3 -51.83 -29.87 -15.80
C THR A 3 -51.12 -28.89 -14.85
N PRO A 4 -50.37 -27.89 -15.36
CA PRO A 4 -49.74 -26.91 -14.50
C PRO A 4 -50.85 -26.11 -13.82
N ARG A 5 -50.90 -26.15 -12.47
CA ARG A 5 -51.78 -25.30 -11.66
C ARG A 5 -51.48 -23.84 -12.01
N SER A 6 -52.37 -23.20 -12.77
CA SER A 6 -52.32 -21.77 -13.02
C SER A 6 -52.37 -21.03 -11.68
N LEU A 7 -51.41 -20.14 -11.44
CA LEU A 7 -51.47 -19.20 -10.33
C LEU A 7 -52.77 -18.38 -10.45
N SER A 8 -53.50 -18.13 -9.36
CA SER A 8 -54.69 -17.27 -9.42
C SER A 8 -54.29 -15.87 -9.93
N SER A 9 -55.17 -15.21 -10.71
CA SER A 9 -54.92 -13.85 -11.25
C SER A 9 -54.44 -12.88 -10.17
N ASP A 10 -55.08 -12.91 -8.99
CA ASP A 10 -54.69 -12.12 -7.81
C ASP A 10 -53.24 -12.42 -7.34
N ARG A 11 -52.84 -13.69 -7.28
CA ARG A 11 -51.45 -14.04 -6.91
C ARG A 11 -50.48 -13.57 -7.98
N HIS A 12 -50.82 -13.68 -9.26
CA HIS A 12 -49.97 -13.23 -10.35
C HIS A 12 -49.81 -11.70 -10.35
N GLU A 13 -50.91 -10.95 -10.22
CA GLU A 13 -50.91 -9.49 -10.09
C GLU A 13 -50.15 -9.02 -8.85
N ARG A 14 -50.31 -9.69 -7.70
CA ARG A 14 -49.52 -9.38 -6.50
C ARG A 14 -48.03 -9.64 -6.71
N LEU A 15 -47.66 -10.74 -7.38
CA LEU A 15 -46.26 -11.02 -7.72
C LEU A 15 -45.71 -10.01 -8.74
N LEU A 16 -46.51 -9.55 -9.70
CA LEU A 16 -46.16 -8.49 -10.65
C LEU A 16 -46.00 -7.14 -9.94
N ALA A 17 -46.92 -6.77 -9.04
CA ALA A 17 -46.82 -5.56 -8.24
C ALA A 17 -45.61 -5.59 -7.30
N MET A 18 -45.27 -6.76 -6.73
CA MET A 18 -44.04 -6.95 -5.95
C MET A 18 -42.79 -6.82 -6.82
N ARG A 19 -42.80 -7.33 -8.06
CA ARG A 19 -41.70 -7.18 -9.02
C ARG A 19 -41.56 -5.75 -9.53
N ALA A 20 -42.66 -5.04 -9.70
CA ALA A 20 -42.70 -3.64 -10.15
C ALA A 20 -42.20 -2.65 -9.09
N LYS A 21 -42.13 -3.05 -7.81
CA LYS A 21 -41.49 -2.27 -6.74
C LYS A 21 -39.97 -2.28 -6.88
N ARG A 22 -39.46 -1.56 -7.87
CA ARG A 22 -38.04 -1.32 -8.09
C ARG A 22 -37.56 -0.13 -7.25
N ARG A 23 -36.38 -0.25 -6.66
CA ARG A 23 -35.72 0.87 -5.97
C ARG A 23 -34.94 1.71 -6.98
N PHE A 24 -35.39 2.94 -7.21
CA PHE A 24 -34.66 3.92 -8.01
C PHE A 24 -33.42 4.43 -7.27
N ILE A 25 -32.43 4.86 -8.03
CA ILE A 25 -31.30 5.65 -7.52
C ILE A 25 -31.83 7.05 -7.23
N ASP A 26 -31.36 7.65 -6.14
CA ASP A 26 -31.70 9.03 -5.81
C ASP A 26 -31.14 9.98 -6.88
N ASP A 27 -31.93 10.96 -7.32
CA ASP A 27 -31.52 11.87 -8.39
C ASP A 27 -30.28 12.68 -7.98
N ALA A 28 -30.13 13.04 -6.70
CA ALA A 28 -28.93 13.74 -6.20
C ALA A 28 -27.69 12.85 -6.22
N ASP A 29 -27.82 11.56 -5.91
CA ASP A 29 -26.70 10.59 -6.01
C ASP A 29 -26.26 10.42 -7.48
N ALA A 30 -27.22 10.37 -8.40
CA ALA A 30 -26.96 10.30 -9.84
C ALA A 30 -26.29 11.57 -10.37
N GLU A 31 -26.73 12.75 -9.97
CA GLU A 31 -26.12 14.03 -10.36
C GLU A 31 -24.70 14.19 -9.81
N ALA A 32 -24.47 13.83 -8.54
CA ALA A 32 -23.13 13.84 -7.96
C ALA A 32 -22.17 12.89 -8.70
N ALA A 33 -22.65 11.70 -9.09
CA ALA A 33 -21.86 10.76 -9.88
C ALA A 33 -21.52 11.31 -11.28
N ILE A 34 -22.46 12.01 -11.91
CA ILE A 34 -22.25 12.68 -13.20
C ILE A 34 -21.18 13.76 -13.08
N GLU A 35 -21.34 14.68 -12.13
CA GLU A 35 -20.42 15.80 -11.90
C GLU A 35 -19.01 15.29 -11.61
N GLU A 36 -18.89 14.25 -10.80
CA GLU A 36 -17.59 13.68 -10.46
C GLU A 36 -16.88 13.12 -11.70
N VAL A 37 -17.59 12.35 -12.54
CA VAL A 37 -17.05 11.79 -13.78
C VAL A 37 -16.65 12.90 -14.75
N ASP A 38 -17.50 13.92 -14.92
CA ASP A 38 -17.22 15.05 -15.81
C ASP A 38 -15.97 15.81 -15.40
N ASN A 39 -15.73 15.92 -14.08
CA ASN A 39 -14.55 16.58 -13.54
C ASN A 39 -13.34 15.64 -13.38
N SER A 40 -13.40 14.36 -13.74
CA SER A 40 -12.36 13.36 -13.44
C SER A 40 -11.25 13.21 -14.49
N GLN A 41 -11.36 13.84 -15.67
CA GLN A 41 -10.47 13.62 -16.84
C GLN A 41 -10.51 12.19 -17.43
N LEU A 42 -11.38 11.31 -16.93
CA LEU A 42 -11.47 9.92 -17.41
C LEU A 42 -12.01 9.80 -18.84
N VAL A 43 -12.94 10.67 -19.24
CA VAL A 43 -13.50 10.65 -20.59
C VAL A 43 -12.43 11.10 -21.60
N PRO A 44 -11.80 12.29 -21.49
CA PRO A 44 -10.73 12.70 -22.40
C PRO A 44 -9.58 11.71 -22.51
N LEU A 45 -9.22 11.02 -21.43
CA LEU A 45 -8.13 10.03 -21.40
C LEU A 45 -8.35 8.86 -22.39
N LEU A 46 -9.60 8.47 -22.62
CA LEU A 46 -9.92 7.20 -23.27
C LEU A 46 -10.84 7.34 -24.47
N GLU A 47 -11.47 8.49 -24.65
CA GLU A 47 -12.50 8.70 -25.66
C GLU A 47 -12.00 8.31 -27.07
N GLU A 48 -10.80 8.75 -27.46
CA GLU A 48 -10.21 8.44 -28.77
C GLU A 48 -9.95 6.95 -29.01
N PHE A 49 -9.67 6.18 -27.95
CA PHE A 49 -9.36 4.75 -28.03
C PHE A 49 -10.59 3.86 -27.95
N VAL A 50 -11.67 4.42 -27.39
CA VAL A 50 -12.93 3.74 -27.20
C VAL A 50 -13.85 3.99 -28.39
N HIS A 51 -13.68 5.10 -29.12
CA HIS A 51 -14.41 5.36 -30.36
C HIS A 51 -14.00 4.39 -31.48
N LEU A 52 -14.99 3.92 -32.24
CA LEU A 52 -14.77 3.08 -33.41
C LEU A 52 -14.81 3.97 -34.66
N PRO A 53 -13.72 4.07 -35.45
CA PRO A 53 -13.74 4.87 -36.68
C PRO A 53 -14.59 4.24 -37.79
N ARG A 54 -14.91 2.93 -37.70
CA ARG A 54 -15.78 2.19 -38.63
C ARG A 54 -16.65 1.18 -37.88
N GLY A 55 -17.90 0.99 -38.35
CA GLY A 55 -18.87 0.05 -37.78
C GLY A 55 -20.10 0.74 -37.16
N ARG A 56 -21.00 -0.05 -36.55
CA ARG A 56 -22.19 0.49 -35.87
C ARG A 56 -21.75 1.33 -34.67
N HIS A 57 -22.24 2.57 -34.60
CA HIS A 57 -21.97 3.47 -33.48
C HIS A 57 -22.36 2.80 -32.16
N ARG A 58 -21.56 3.01 -31.11
CA ARG A 58 -21.88 2.48 -29.79
C ARG A 58 -23.07 3.27 -29.24
N THR A 59 -24.06 2.55 -28.73
CA THR A 59 -25.29 3.14 -28.19
C THR A 59 -25.17 3.57 -26.73
N LEU A 60 -24.01 3.36 -26.11
CA LEU A 60 -23.70 3.81 -24.75
C LEU A 60 -22.34 4.48 -24.78
N HIS A 61 -22.30 5.71 -24.28
CA HIS A 61 -21.08 6.52 -24.23
C HIS A 61 -20.19 6.08 -23.06
N LEU A 62 -18.88 6.34 -23.18
CA LEU A 62 -17.89 6.06 -22.13
C LEU A 62 -18.27 6.76 -20.81
N ARG A 63 -18.67 8.04 -20.90
CA ARG A 63 -19.17 8.83 -19.77
C ARG A 63 -20.25 8.10 -18.99
N SER A 64 -21.28 7.60 -19.67
CA SER A 64 -22.42 6.90 -19.07
C SER A 64 -22.00 5.59 -18.41
N LEU A 65 -21.05 4.84 -19.00
CA LEU A 65 -20.47 3.66 -18.36
C LEU A 65 -19.77 4.01 -17.03
N LEU A 66 -18.94 5.07 -17.03
CA LEU A 66 -18.19 5.50 -15.84
C LEU A 66 -19.14 5.93 -14.71
N VAL A 67 -20.20 6.68 -15.04
CA VAL A 67 -21.27 7.04 -14.10
C VAL A 67 -21.94 5.77 -13.53
N GLY A 68 -22.26 4.80 -14.39
CA GLY A 68 -22.84 3.53 -13.95
C GLY A 68 -21.92 2.72 -13.03
N LEU A 69 -20.60 2.72 -13.28
CA LEU A 69 -19.62 2.08 -12.39
C LEU A 69 -19.53 2.77 -11.04
N HIS A 70 -19.51 4.11 -11.01
CA HIS A 70 -19.56 4.89 -9.79
C HIS A 70 -20.84 4.56 -8.99
N LEU A 71 -22.02 4.69 -9.61
CA LEU A 71 -23.30 4.42 -8.96
C LEU A 71 -23.42 2.99 -8.46
N CYS A 72 -22.88 2.02 -9.19
CA CYS A 72 -22.85 0.63 -8.76
C CYS A 72 -22.07 0.46 -7.43
N THR A 73 -20.95 1.19 -7.24
CA THR A 73 -20.24 1.14 -5.96
C THR A 73 -21.09 1.71 -4.83
N GLN A 74 -21.76 2.85 -5.03
CA GLN A 74 -22.59 3.47 -4.00
C GLN A 74 -23.78 2.56 -3.62
N ASP A 75 -24.50 2.06 -4.62
CA ASP A 75 -25.71 1.23 -4.43
C ASP A 75 -25.42 -0.09 -3.70
N THR A 76 -24.27 -0.70 -3.96
CA THR A 76 -23.94 -2.04 -3.45
C THR A 76 -23.00 -2.03 -2.25
N GLY A 77 -22.64 -0.84 -1.75
CA GLY A 77 -21.64 -0.68 -0.68
C GLY A 77 -20.22 -1.01 -1.13
N GLY A 78 -19.90 -0.88 -2.42
CA GLY A 78 -18.55 -0.98 -2.96
C GLY A 78 -18.30 -2.22 -3.81
N LYS A 79 -19.33 -2.96 -4.23
CA LYS A 79 -19.18 -4.11 -5.15
C LYS A 79 -19.44 -3.65 -6.59
N ILE A 80 -18.82 -4.30 -7.57
CA ILE A 80 -18.96 -3.89 -8.96
C ILE A 80 -19.18 -5.09 -9.88
N VAL A 81 -20.39 -5.18 -10.42
CA VAL A 81 -20.79 -6.20 -11.38
C VAL A 81 -21.57 -5.56 -12.52
N LEU A 82 -21.24 -5.88 -13.77
CA LEU A 82 -21.82 -5.22 -14.95
C LEU A 82 -23.34 -5.45 -15.08
N GLU A 83 -23.85 -6.55 -14.54
CA GLU A 83 -25.30 -6.80 -14.44
C GLU A 83 -25.98 -5.68 -13.63
N ARG A 84 -25.40 -5.31 -12.48
CA ARG A 84 -25.92 -4.23 -11.64
C ARG A 84 -25.73 -2.86 -12.28
N VAL A 85 -24.61 -2.63 -12.97
CA VAL A 85 -24.39 -1.41 -13.76
C VAL A 85 -25.49 -1.26 -14.81
N THR A 86 -25.84 -2.35 -15.49
CA THR A 86 -26.91 -2.38 -16.50
C THR A 86 -28.26 -2.07 -15.87
N ASP A 87 -28.61 -2.77 -14.78
CA ASP A 87 -29.83 -2.55 -14.01
C ASP A 87 -29.96 -1.08 -13.56
N ILE A 88 -28.87 -0.50 -13.06
CA ILE A 88 -28.83 0.91 -12.63
C ILE A 88 -29.10 1.84 -13.81
N LEU A 89 -28.25 1.78 -14.84
CA LEU A 89 -28.27 2.75 -15.94
C LEU A 89 -29.58 2.72 -16.72
N TYR A 90 -30.10 1.53 -17.01
CA TYR A 90 -31.24 1.38 -17.91
C TYR A 90 -32.58 1.35 -17.20
N PHE A 91 -32.65 1.00 -15.92
CA PHE A 91 -33.94 0.73 -15.27
C PHE A 91 -34.12 1.37 -13.89
N ARG A 92 -33.07 1.96 -13.29
CA ARG A 92 -33.16 2.56 -11.94
C ARG A 92 -32.72 4.01 -11.86
N VAL A 93 -32.11 4.54 -12.89
CA VAL A 93 -31.91 5.99 -13.06
C VAL A 93 -33.18 6.57 -13.67
N ASN A 94 -33.60 7.73 -13.17
CA ASN A 94 -34.76 8.46 -13.67
C ASN A 94 -34.63 8.73 -15.19
N PRO A 95 -35.71 8.56 -16.00
CA PRO A 95 -35.75 8.90 -17.42
C PRO A 95 -35.10 10.23 -17.82
N GLN A 96 -35.28 11.32 -17.06
CA GLN A 96 -34.66 12.62 -17.40
C GLN A 96 -33.12 12.56 -17.32
N LEU A 97 -32.59 11.89 -16.30
CA LEU A 97 -31.15 11.70 -16.13
C LEU A 97 -30.58 10.69 -17.14
N ARG A 98 -31.35 9.66 -17.53
CA ARG A 98 -30.96 8.76 -18.62
C ARG A 98 -30.82 9.51 -19.95
N ALA A 99 -31.73 10.43 -20.25
CA ALA A 99 -31.63 11.27 -21.43
C ALA A 99 -30.38 12.18 -21.40
N ARG A 100 -30.06 12.77 -20.24
CA ARG A 100 -28.81 13.54 -20.03
C ARG A 100 -27.52 12.72 -20.17
N LEU A 101 -27.62 11.40 -20.10
CA LEU A 101 -26.52 10.45 -20.26
C LEU A 101 -26.55 9.78 -21.64
N ASP A 102 -27.43 10.21 -22.54
CA ASP A 102 -27.64 9.62 -23.87
C ASP A 102 -27.84 8.09 -23.83
N ILE A 103 -28.57 7.62 -22.81
CA ILE A 103 -28.86 6.20 -22.61
C ILE A 103 -30.15 5.86 -23.35
N ALA A 104 -30.04 5.00 -24.36
CA ALA A 104 -31.19 4.48 -25.09
C ALA A 104 -32.16 3.70 -24.19
N GLU A 105 -33.44 3.71 -24.56
CA GLU A 105 -34.45 2.92 -23.85
C GLU A 105 -34.47 1.47 -24.34
N TYR A 106 -34.65 0.57 -23.37
CA TYR A 106 -34.89 -0.85 -23.61
C TYR A 106 -36.11 -1.26 -22.81
N GLU A 107 -36.90 -2.19 -23.35
CA GLU A 107 -38.03 -2.76 -22.64
C GLU A 107 -37.56 -3.55 -21.40
N ASP A 108 -38.29 -3.44 -20.29
CA ASP A 108 -37.95 -4.07 -19.01
C ASP A 108 -38.43 -5.54 -18.96
N HIS A 109 -37.90 -6.34 -19.86
CA HIS A 109 -38.04 -7.79 -19.90
C HIS A 109 -36.67 -8.45 -20.11
N ASP A 110 -36.64 -9.79 -20.16
CA ASP A 110 -35.42 -10.58 -20.29
C ASP A 110 -34.57 -10.20 -21.52
N GLN A 111 -35.18 -10.17 -22.70
CA GLN A 111 -34.46 -9.82 -23.94
C GLN A 111 -33.97 -8.36 -23.96
N GLY A 112 -34.73 -7.42 -23.39
CA GLY A 112 -34.35 -6.01 -23.30
C GLY A 112 -33.20 -5.80 -22.32
N PHE A 113 -33.23 -6.49 -21.17
CA PHE A 113 -32.11 -6.51 -20.23
C PHE A 113 -30.85 -7.10 -20.85
N GLU A 114 -30.94 -8.25 -21.53
CA GLU A 114 -29.79 -8.87 -22.20
C GLU A 114 -29.20 -7.98 -23.30
N ALA A 115 -30.05 -7.27 -24.06
CA ALA A 115 -29.61 -6.30 -25.06
C ALA A 115 -28.86 -5.12 -24.41
N ALA A 116 -29.41 -4.55 -23.34
CA ALA A 116 -28.77 -3.50 -22.56
C ALA A 116 -27.44 -3.96 -21.94
N TYR A 117 -27.41 -5.18 -21.37
CA TYR A 117 -26.21 -5.78 -20.79
C TYR A 117 -25.12 -5.97 -21.84
N ALA A 118 -25.49 -6.44 -23.05
CA ALA A 118 -24.55 -6.60 -24.14
C ALA A 118 -23.92 -5.25 -24.56
N VAL A 119 -24.68 -4.15 -24.51
CA VAL A 119 -24.16 -2.80 -24.77
C VAL A 119 -23.14 -2.41 -23.69
N VAL A 120 -23.50 -2.51 -22.40
CA VAL A 120 -22.60 -2.20 -21.27
C VAL A 120 -21.33 -3.03 -21.33
N ARG A 121 -21.47 -4.33 -21.58
CA ARG A 121 -20.35 -5.26 -21.70
C ARG A 121 -19.41 -4.86 -22.85
N ARG A 122 -19.93 -4.50 -24.02
CA ARG A 122 -19.10 -4.08 -25.18
C ARG A 122 -18.29 -2.82 -24.87
N ILE A 123 -18.91 -1.77 -24.33
CA ILE A 123 -18.20 -0.53 -24.00
C ILE A 123 -17.16 -0.75 -22.90
N PHE A 124 -17.47 -1.55 -21.88
CA PHE A 124 -16.52 -1.90 -20.81
C PHE A 124 -15.31 -2.65 -21.36
N HIS A 125 -15.53 -3.64 -22.23
CA HIS A 125 -14.43 -4.39 -22.83
C HIS A 125 -13.52 -3.51 -23.66
N ALA A 126 -14.06 -2.61 -24.48
CA ALA A 126 -13.25 -1.69 -25.25
C ALA A 126 -12.45 -0.71 -24.38
N MET A 127 -13.06 -0.14 -23.33
CA MET A 127 -12.37 0.68 -22.34
C MET A 127 -11.22 -0.10 -21.68
N LYS A 128 -11.48 -1.36 -21.29
CA LYS A 128 -10.50 -2.26 -20.68
C LYS A 128 -9.37 -2.61 -21.66
N ASP A 129 -9.69 -2.92 -22.92
CA ASP A 129 -8.71 -3.31 -23.94
C ASP A 129 -7.79 -2.14 -24.32
N ALA A 130 -8.33 -0.91 -24.37
CA ALA A 130 -7.53 0.31 -24.57
C ALA A 130 -6.45 0.51 -23.49
N MET A 131 -6.61 -0.07 -22.31
CA MET A 131 -5.67 0.08 -21.20
C MET A 131 -5.03 -1.24 -20.76
N ASN A 132 -5.13 -2.31 -21.56
CA ASN A 132 -4.64 -3.62 -21.12
C ASN A 132 -3.12 -3.77 -21.29
N PRO A 133 -2.33 -3.81 -20.20
CA PRO A 133 -0.87 -3.91 -20.31
C PRO A 133 -0.38 -5.34 -20.53
N SER A 134 -1.28 -6.33 -20.60
CA SER A 134 -0.90 -7.74 -20.81
C SER A 134 -1.12 -8.17 -22.25
N PRO A 135 -0.14 -8.84 -22.88
CA PRO A 135 -0.32 -9.50 -24.17
C PRO A 135 -1.10 -10.82 -24.06
N LEU A 136 -1.36 -11.30 -22.84
CA LEU A 136 -1.96 -12.60 -22.60
C LEU A 136 -3.49 -12.49 -22.50
N PRO A 137 -4.25 -13.19 -23.36
CA PRO A 137 -5.71 -13.10 -23.33
C PRO A 137 -6.28 -13.73 -22.06
N PRO A 138 -7.09 -13.00 -21.26
CA PRO A 138 -7.81 -13.60 -20.15
C PRO A 138 -8.95 -14.49 -20.66
N ASN A 139 -9.34 -15.46 -19.84
CA ASN A 139 -10.35 -16.50 -20.10
C ASN A 139 -9.91 -17.64 -21.05
N GLY A 140 -8.71 -17.57 -21.64
CA GLY A 140 -8.14 -18.65 -22.44
C GLY A 140 -7.48 -19.74 -21.59
N HIS A 141 -7.51 -20.98 -22.07
CA HIS A 141 -6.59 -22.01 -21.60
C HIS A 141 -5.33 -21.91 -22.47
N LEU A 142 -4.29 -21.27 -21.93
CA LEU A 142 -3.02 -21.05 -22.65
C LEU A 142 -1.97 -22.07 -22.18
N SER A 143 -1.33 -22.76 -23.12
CA SER A 143 -0.08 -23.46 -22.82
C SER A 143 1.04 -22.46 -22.54
N ARG A 144 2.09 -22.89 -21.83
CA ARG A 144 3.27 -22.03 -21.60
C ARG A 144 3.97 -21.63 -22.89
N THR A 145 4.04 -22.54 -23.86
CA THR A 145 4.67 -22.29 -25.16
C THR A 145 3.93 -21.20 -25.92
N GLU A 146 2.59 -21.25 -25.95
CA GLU A 146 1.76 -20.19 -26.55
C GLU A 146 1.94 -18.87 -25.81
N ALA A 147 1.91 -18.89 -24.47
CA ALA A 147 2.12 -17.68 -23.67
C ALA A 147 3.48 -17.03 -23.94
N SER A 148 4.56 -17.82 -23.98
CA SER A 148 5.90 -17.33 -24.33
C SER A 148 5.95 -16.77 -25.75
N THR A 149 5.25 -17.40 -26.71
CA THR A 149 5.16 -16.92 -28.09
C THR A 149 4.44 -15.57 -28.17
N LEU A 150 3.30 -15.44 -27.47
CA LEU A 150 2.54 -14.19 -27.40
C LEU A 150 3.35 -13.08 -26.72
N THR A 151 4.06 -13.37 -25.63
CA THR A 151 4.92 -12.40 -24.96
C THR A 151 6.09 -11.97 -25.84
N ALA A 152 6.72 -12.90 -26.58
CA ALA A 152 7.84 -12.57 -27.46
C ALA A 152 7.40 -11.78 -28.70
N ALA A 153 6.18 -12.00 -29.19
CA ALA A 153 5.61 -11.28 -30.34
C ALA A 153 4.95 -9.95 -29.97
N ALA A 154 4.84 -9.63 -28.67
CA ALA A 154 4.15 -8.44 -28.21
C ALA A 154 4.95 -7.16 -28.51
N ASP A 155 4.24 -6.12 -28.93
CA ASP A 155 4.79 -4.78 -29.04
C ASP A 155 4.98 -4.18 -27.64
N VAL A 156 6.24 -4.05 -27.23
CA VAL A 156 6.61 -3.58 -25.89
C VAL A 156 6.22 -2.11 -25.68
N ASP A 157 6.33 -1.28 -26.72
CA ASP A 157 6.00 0.15 -26.64
C ASP A 157 4.49 0.35 -26.54
N GLU A 158 3.71 -0.43 -27.29
CA GLU A 158 2.25 -0.41 -27.18
C GLU A 158 1.78 -0.85 -25.78
N LEU A 159 2.35 -1.92 -25.22
CA LEU A 159 2.02 -2.37 -23.87
C LEU A 159 2.40 -1.35 -22.80
N ALA A 160 3.55 -0.67 -22.96
CA ALA A 160 3.97 0.39 -22.06
C ALA A 160 3.01 1.60 -22.09
N GLU A 161 2.50 1.95 -23.28
CA GLU A 161 1.49 3.01 -23.41
C GLU A 161 0.15 2.63 -22.80
N ARG A 162 -0.29 1.37 -22.98
CA ARG A 162 -1.50 0.85 -22.31
C ARG A 162 -1.35 0.83 -20.79
N GLU A 163 -0.16 0.46 -20.29
CA GLU A 163 0.15 0.52 -18.87
C GLU A 163 0.10 1.94 -18.32
N ARG A 164 0.67 2.91 -19.06
CA ARG A 164 0.61 4.35 -18.71
C ARG A 164 -0.83 4.84 -18.64
N ARG A 165 -1.67 4.49 -19.61
CA ARG A 165 -3.11 4.84 -19.58
C ARG A 165 -3.84 4.20 -18.41
N LEU A 166 -3.59 2.92 -18.11
CA LEU A 166 -4.18 2.27 -16.93
C LEU A 166 -3.75 2.95 -15.63
N ALA A 167 -2.49 3.36 -15.54
CA ALA A 167 -1.94 4.12 -14.43
C ALA A 167 -2.67 5.46 -14.24
N LEU A 168 -2.81 6.26 -15.30
CA LEU A 168 -3.55 7.53 -15.27
C LEU A 168 -5.03 7.32 -14.90
N PHE A 169 -5.65 6.27 -15.43
CA PHE A 169 -7.03 5.93 -15.08
C PHE A 169 -7.20 5.69 -13.57
N THR A 170 -6.31 4.90 -12.96
CA THR A 170 -6.37 4.65 -11.51
C THR A 170 -6.15 5.93 -10.68
N GLU A 171 -5.29 6.83 -11.15
CA GLU A 171 -5.07 8.13 -10.49
C GLU A 171 -6.31 8.98 -10.56
N PHE A 172 -6.88 9.18 -11.74
CA PHE A 172 -8.06 10.01 -11.95
C PHE A 172 -9.26 9.53 -11.14
N VAL A 173 -9.47 8.21 -11.04
CA VAL A 173 -10.51 7.63 -10.17
C VAL A 173 -10.25 7.92 -8.69
N LEU A 174 -9.01 7.78 -8.22
CA LEU A 174 -8.66 8.02 -6.82
C LEU A 174 -8.66 9.51 -6.47
N ASP A 175 -8.24 10.37 -7.38
CA ASP A 175 -8.18 11.82 -7.20
C ASP A 175 -9.56 12.43 -7.12
N ALA A 176 -10.48 11.97 -7.97
CA ALA A 176 -11.89 12.30 -7.85
C ALA A 176 -12.44 11.94 -6.45
N SER A 177 -12.01 10.82 -5.88
CA SER A 177 -12.48 10.35 -4.55
C SER A 177 -11.94 11.15 -3.36
N VAL A 178 -10.77 11.78 -3.50
CA VAL A 178 -10.13 12.57 -2.43
C VAL A 178 -10.27 14.07 -2.64
N ARG A 179 -10.83 14.50 -3.78
CA ARG A 179 -11.06 15.91 -4.14
C ARG A 179 -11.66 16.77 -3.01
N PRO A 180 -12.65 16.29 -2.22
CA PRO A 180 -13.20 17.09 -1.13
C PRO A 180 -12.18 17.48 -0.04
N LEU A 181 -11.02 16.82 0.02
CA LEU A 181 -9.94 17.10 0.95
C LEU A 181 -8.65 17.52 0.22
N HIS A 182 -8.71 17.81 -1.08
CA HIS A 182 -7.51 18.10 -1.87
C HIS A 182 -6.76 19.31 -1.32
N ASP A 183 -7.44 20.42 -1.09
CA ASP A 183 -6.83 21.66 -0.58
C ASP A 183 -6.12 21.40 0.74
N LEU A 184 -6.81 20.76 1.70
CA LEU A 184 -6.24 20.37 3.00
C LEU A 184 -5.02 19.45 2.87
N LEU A 185 -5.02 18.52 1.91
CA LEU A 185 -3.87 17.64 1.66
C LEU A 185 -2.68 18.40 1.05
N THR A 186 -2.94 19.43 0.23
CA THR A 186 -1.89 20.24 -0.41
C THR A 186 -1.32 21.34 0.49
N GLU A 187 -2.08 21.77 1.49
CA GLU A 187 -1.63 22.68 2.55
C GLU A 187 -0.58 22.05 3.47
N LEU A 188 -0.57 20.72 3.59
CA LEU A 188 0.43 20.00 4.38
C LEU A 188 1.84 20.34 3.90
N ALA A 189 2.72 20.65 4.85
CA ALA A 189 4.14 20.91 4.56
C ALA A 189 4.79 19.70 3.88
N GLU A 190 4.43 18.50 4.34
CA GLU A 190 4.84 17.23 3.77
C GLU A 190 3.70 16.20 3.88
N VAL A 191 3.61 15.30 2.89
CA VAL A 191 2.67 14.17 2.90
C VAL A 191 3.44 12.90 3.18
N SER A 192 3.31 12.41 4.41
CA SER A 192 3.86 11.12 4.82
C SER A 192 2.97 9.98 4.33
N LEU A 193 3.62 8.91 3.88
CA LEU A 193 2.99 7.80 3.16
C LEU A 193 3.37 6.47 3.82
N GLY A 194 2.39 5.58 3.93
CA GLY A 194 2.64 4.18 4.15
C GLY A 194 2.39 3.38 2.87
N ILE A 195 3.20 2.36 2.61
CA ILE A 195 3.06 1.47 1.46
C ILE A 195 2.98 0.00 1.90
N ASP A 196 2.03 -0.75 1.34
CA ASP A 196 1.84 -2.17 1.62
C ASP A 196 1.31 -2.89 0.38
N ALA A 197 1.76 -4.12 0.16
CA ALA A 197 1.19 -4.99 -0.86
C ALA A 197 0.11 -5.86 -0.20
N THR A 198 -1.11 -5.85 -0.75
CA THR A 198 -2.22 -6.61 -0.19
C THR A 198 -2.85 -7.54 -1.23
N PRO A 199 -3.12 -8.81 -0.89
CA PRO A 199 -3.64 -9.77 -1.85
C PRO A 199 -5.09 -9.46 -2.24
N VAL A 200 -5.36 -9.54 -3.53
CA VAL A 200 -6.66 -9.32 -4.18
C VAL A 200 -6.98 -10.55 -5.03
N ARG A 201 -8.01 -11.32 -4.66
CA ARG A 201 -8.36 -12.56 -5.36
C ARG A 201 -8.97 -12.25 -6.73
N THR A 202 -8.53 -12.97 -7.76
CA THR A 202 -9.17 -12.94 -9.09
C THR A 202 -10.37 -13.91 -9.16
N PHE A 203 -11.26 -13.71 -10.13
CA PHE A 203 -12.36 -14.63 -10.45
C PHE A 203 -11.93 -15.89 -11.23
N SER A 204 -10.62 -16.12 -11.35
CA SER A 204 -10.03 -17.37 -11.83
C SER A 204 -9.66 -18.33 -10.69
N ARG A 205 -9.57 -19.61 -11.00
CA ARG A 205 -8.99 -20.63 -10.12
C ARG A 205 -7.53 -20.81 -10.49
N GLY A 206 -6.66 -20.76 -9.49
CA GLY A 206 -5.24 -21.02 -9.68
C GLY A 206 -4.98 -22.45 -10.15
N ARG A 207 -3.95 -22.61 -10.98
CA ARG A 207 -3.38 -23.89 -11.38
C ARG A 207 -2.00 -24.06 -10.76
N ARG A 208 -1.43 -25.27 -10.84
CA ARG A 208 -0.05 -25.52 -10.37
C ARG A 208 0.94 -24.65 -11.15
N THR A 209 1.85 -23.95 -10.48
CA THR A 209 2.78 -23.00 -11.12
C THR A 209 3.84 -23.67 -11.98
N ASN A 210 3.97 -25.01 -11.98
CA ASN A 210 4.86 -25.77 -12.87
C ASN A 210 4.09 -26.65 -13.87
N GLY A 211 2.76 -26.49 -13.97
CA GLY A 211 1.95 -27.20 -14.96
C GLY A 211 2.16 -26.71 -16.38
N PRO A 212 1.83 -27.51 -17.41
CA PRO A 212 2.01 -27.14 -18.82
C PRO A 212 1.10 -25.99 -19.28
N GLU A 213 0.01 -25.75 -18.55
CA GLU A 213 -0.99 -24.73 -18.85
C GLU A 213 -1.04 -23.65 -17.76
N LEU A 214 -1.28 -22.41 -18.19
CA LEU A 214 -1.57 -21.28 -17.32
C LEU A 214 -3.04 -21.33 -16.85
N ALA A 215 -3.34 -20.59 -15.78
CA ALA A 215 -4.73 -20.37 -15.38
C ALA A 215 -5.45 -19.47 -16.39
N THR A 216 -6.78 -19.44 -16.32
CA THR A 216 -7.60 -18.56 -17.17
C THR A 216 -7.44 -17.07 -16.86
N ASP A 217 -6.67 -16.74 -15.83
CA ASP A 217 -6.14 -15.40 -15.59
C ASP A 217 -4.61 -15.53 -15.48
N PRO A 218 -3.88 -15.39 -16.60
CA PRO A 218 -2.47 -15.77 -16.71
C PRO A 218 -1.51 -14.80 -15.99
N ASP A 219 -1.93 -13.54 -15.78
CA ASP A 219 -1.13 -12.52 -15.07
C ASP A 219 -1.24 -12.66 -13.54
N ALA A 220 -2.25 -13.38 -13.04
CA ALA A 220 -2.38 -13.68 -11.62
C ALA A 220 -1.36 -14.73 -11.14
N GLY A 221 -1.16 -14.84 -9.83
CA GLY A 221 -0.26 -15.81 -9.22
C GLY A 221 -0.73 -16.31 -7.87
N TRP A 222 0.00 -17.26 -7.29
CA TRP A 222 -0.27 -17.70 -5.93
C TRP A 222 0.35 -16.75 -4.92
N TYR A 223 -0.46 -16.25 -4.01
CA TYR A 223 -0.02 -15.55 -2.81
C TYR A 223 0.02 -16.54 -1.64
N VAL A 224 1.14 -16.55 -0.92
CA VAL A 224 1.31 -17.29 0.34
C VAL A 224 1.71 -16.35 1.46
N ARG A 225 0.94 -16.40 2.55
CA ARG A 225 1.18 -15.60 3.75
C ARG A 225 2.33 -16.15 4.61
N ASP A 226 3.55 -16.20 4.06
CA ASP A 226 4.78 -16.61 4.77
C ASP A 226 5.74 -15.42 5.02
N GLY A 227 5.30 -14.17 4.77
CA GLY A 227 6.03 -12.95 5.10
C GLY A 227 6.98 -12.42 4.01
N ASP A 228 7.27 -13.22 2.97
CA ASP A 228 8.05 -12.81 1.78
C ASP A 228 7.13 -12.55 0.56
N HIS A 229 5.81 -12.78 0.71
CA HIS A 229 4.75 -12.65 -0.31
C HIS A 229 5.01 -13.39 -1.66
N ARG A 230 6.09 -14.17 -1.75
CA ARG A 230 6.49 -14.92 -2.95
C ARG A 230 5.48 -16.00 -3.30
N ASP A 231 5.33 -16.24 -4.60
CA ASP A 231 4.69 -17.45 -5.11
C ASP A 231 5.50 -18.67 -4.65
N PRO A 232 4.91 -19.59 -3.87
CA PRO A 232 5.58 -20.72 -3.24
C PRO A 232 6.19 -21.70 -4.26
N ASP A 233 5.75 -21.64 -5.51
CA ASP A 233 6.21 -22.52 -6.58
C ASP A 233 7.12 -21.79 -7.59
N ALA A 234 7.44 -20.50 -7.38
CA ALA A 234 8.42 -19.76 -8.20
C ALA A 234 9.89 -20.17 -7.94
N ALA A 235 10.14 -21.01 -6.92
CA ALA A 235 11.48 -21.43 -6.50
C ALA A 235 12.08 -22.57 -7.35
N VAL A 236 11.88 -22.57 -8.67
CA VAL A 236 12.57 -23.49 -9.60
C VAL A 236 13.25 -22.77 -10.77
N ALA A 237 13.34 -21.43 -10.72
CA ALA A 237 14.18 -20.66 -11.66
C ALA A 237 15.62 -20.42 -11.15
N ASP A 238 15.97 -20.93 -9.96
CA ASP A 238 17.32 -20.81 -9.39
C ASP A 238 18.27 -21.94 -9.83
N SER A 239 17.90 -22.73 -10.85
CA SER A 239 18.71 -23.82 -11.40
C SER A 239 19.97 -23.35 -12.17
N MET A 240 20.28 -22.06 -12.13
CA MET A 240 21.51 -21.48 -12.69
C MET A 240 22.50 -20.99 -11.62
N ARG A 241 22.19 -21.16 -10.32
CA ARG A 241 23.16 -20.88 -9.26
C ARG A 241 23.97 -22.15 -8.96
N PRO A 242 25.31 -22.14 -9.09
CA PRO A 242 26.11 -23.31 -8.75
C PRO A 242 25.88 -23.68 -7.28
N PRO A 243 25.76 -24.98 -6.95
CA PRO A 243 25.51 -25.41 -5.59
C PRO A 243 26.67 -24.99 -4.68
N PRO A 244 26.40 -24.57 -3.43
CA PRO A 244 27.46 -24.30 -2.46
C PRO A 244 28.26 -25.58 -2.18
N PRO A 245 29.57 -25.47 -1.87
CA PRO A 245 30.41 -26.64 -1.62
C PRO A 245 29.87 -27.47 -0.44
N PRO A 246 29.97 -28.81 -0.49
CA PRO A 246 29.38 -29.67 0.53
C PRO A 246 30.02 -29.42 1.89
N ALA A 247 29.19 -29.10 2.88
CA ALA A 247 29.61 -28.98 4.27
C ALA A 247 30.16 -30.31 4.79
N ARG A 248 31.29 -30.26 5.52
CA ARG A 248 31.95 -31.41 6.14
C ARG A 248 30.98 -32.13 7.10
N LYS A 249 30.85 -33.45 6.92
CA LYS A 249 30.08 -34.35 7.78
C LYS A 249 30.60 -34.28 9.22
N GLY A 250 29.75 -33.90 10.17
CA GLY A 250 30.11 -33.95 11.58
C GLY A 250 28.96 -33.62 12.53
N LYS A 251 28.36 -34.68 13.09
CA LYS A 251 27.59 -34.77 14.34
C LYS A 251 26.14 -34.25 14.35
N ASN A 252 25.22 -35.20 14.51
CA ASN A 252 23.86 -34.99 15.02
C ASN A 252 23.90 -34.37 16.42
N PRO A 253 22.91 -33.51 16.74
CA PRO A 253 22.09 -33.83 17.89
C PRO A 253 20.59 -33.75 17.60
N THR A 254 19.90 -34.72 18.17
CA THR A 254 18.45 -34.84 18.30
C THR A 254 17.78 -33.55 18.76
N SER A 255 16.99 -32.90 17.90
CA SER A 255 16.08 -31.85 18.32
C SER A 255 14.67 -32.41 18.48
N LYS A 256 14.16 -32.33 19.72
CA LYS A 256 12.76 -32.54 20.06
C LYS A 256 11.89 -31.64 19.18
N ARG A 257 11.13 -32.26 18.29
CA ARG A 257 10.20 -31.63 17.35
C ARG A 257 9.07 -30.97 18.15
N ARG A 258 9.23 -29.70 18.56
CA ARG A 258 8.09 -28.87 18.97
C ARG A 258 7.15 -28.80 17.77
N LYS A 259 5.99 -29.46 17.86
CA LYS A 259 4.87 -29.29 16.92
C LYS A 259 4.49 -27.81 16.92
N LYS A 260 5.08 -27.01 16.02
CA LYS A 260 4.45 -25.77 15.58
C LYS A 260 3.12 -26.18 14.97
N THR A 261 2.02 -25.89 15.64
CA THR A 261 0.69 -25.88 15.06
C THR A 261 0.78 -25.05 13.78
N SER A 262 0.82 -25.71 12.62
CA SER A 262 0.85 -25.04 11.33
C SER A 262 -0.46 -24.27 11.20
N LEU A 263 -0.44 -22.97 11.45
CA LEU A 263 -1.45 -22.06 10.92
C LEU A 263 -1.60 -22.44 9.45
N LYS A 264 -2.79 -22.92 9.04
CA LYS A 264 -3.04 -23.29 7.64
C LYS A 264 -2.59 -22.13 6.77
N LYS A 265 -1.54 -22.33 5.96
CA LYS A 265 -1.05 -21.33 5.01
C LYS A 265 -2.26 -20.90 4.18
N LYS A 266 -2.65 -19.62 4.25
CA LYS A 266 -3.74 -19.10 3.44
C LYS A 266 -3.17 -18.91 2.03
N TYR A 267 -3.60 -19.76 1.11
CA TYR A 267 -3.33 -19.64 -0.31
C TYR A 267 -4.44 -18.81 -0.97
N LEU A 268 -4.05 -17.86 -1.80
CA LEU A 268 -4.96 -17.05 -2.60
C LEU A 268 -4.38 -16.95 -4.01
N TYR A 269 -5.19 -17.21 -5.02
CA TYR A 269 -4.79 -16.96 -6.42
C TYR A 269 -5.34 -15.61 -6.87
N GLY A 270 -4.48 -14.72 -7.31
CA GLY A 270 -4.83 -13.33 -7.55
C GLY A 270 -3.63 -12.44 -7.78
N TYR A 271 -3.75 -11.20 -7.34
CA TYR A 271 -2.79 -10.12 -7.54
C TYR A 271 -2.37 -9.52 -6.21
N ASP A 272 -1.21 -8.86 -6.17
CA ASP A 272 -0.83 -7.94 -5.11
C ASP A 272 -1.19 -6.51 -5.52
N ALA A 273 -2.05 -5.88 -4.73
CA ALA A 273 -2.33 -4.46 -4.84
C ALA A 273 -1.38 -3.70 -3.93
N HIS A 274 -0.44 -2.96 -4.54
CA HIS A 274 0.48 -2.06 -3.88
C HIS A 274 -0.24 -0.75 -3.58
N LEU A 275 -0.69 -0.59 -2.34
CA LEU A 275 -1.47 0.58 -1.89
C LEU A 275 -0.57 1.59 -1.21
N VAL A 276 -0.66 2.85 -1.65
CA VAL A 276 0.01 3.98 -1.03
C VAL A 276 -1.02 4.82 -0.28
N VAL A 277 -0.91 4.83 1.05
CA VAL A 277 -1.88 5.46 1.95
C VAL A 277 -1.23 6.67 2.61
N ALA A 278 -1.83 7.84 2.44
CA ALA A 278 -1.40 9.05 3.13
C ALA A 278 -1.84 9.05 4.59
N ARG A 279 -0.97 9.59 5.44
CA ARG A 279 -1.27 9.82 6.85
C ARG A 279 -0.46 10.99 7.37
N ASP A 280 -1.15 11.89 8.05
CA ASP A 280 -0.50 12.96 8.80
C ASP A 280 0.33 12.42 9.98
N THR A 281 1.58 12.86 10.02
CA THR A 281 2.61 12.49 10.99
C THR A 281 2.91 13.58 12.02
N GLU A 282 2.44 14.80 11.83
CA GLU A 282 2.78 15.96 12.66
C GLU A 282 1.93 15.99 13.93
N HIS A 283 0.62 15.78 13.81
CA HIS A 283 -0.30 15.89 14.94
C HIS A 283 -0.32 14.63 15.83
N ASP A 284 -0.09 14.81 17.13
CA ASP A 284 -0.12 13.73 18.13
C ASP A 284 -1.50 13.46 18.72
N ALA A 285 -2.27 14.52 18.91
CA ALA A 285 -3.63 14.46 19.40
C ALA A 285 -4.58 14.04 18.26
N VAL A 286 -4.82 12.73 18.14
CA VAL A 286 -5.88 12.22 17.25
C VAL A 286 -7.26 12.61 17.79
N LEU A 287 -7.35 12.90 19.10
CA LEU A 287 -8.55 13.40 19.77
C LEU A 287 -8.23 14.70 20.51
N LEU A 288 -9.17 15.64 20.48
CA LEU A 288 -9.22 16.83 21.33
C LEU A 288 -9.56 16.43 22.78
N ASP A 289 -9.42 17.37 23.72
CA ASP A 289 -9.65 17.16 25.16
C ASP A 289 -11.08 16.69 25.49
N ASP A 290 -12.05 17.05 24.65
CA ASP A 290 -13.44 16.61 24.77
C ASP A 290 -13.69 15.19 24.23
N GLY A 291 -12.64 14.53 23.72
CA GLY A 291 -12.65 13.18 23.16
C GLY A 291 -13.14 13.10 21.70
N THR A 292 -13.33 14.22 21.02
CA THR A 292 -13.68 14.28 19.59
C THR A 292 -12.42 14.24 18.72
N PRO A 293 -12.45 13.67 17.50
CA PRO A 293 -11.33 13.72 16.58
C PRO A 293 -10.84 15.14 16.30
N ASN A 294 -9.52 15.31 16.27
CA ASN A 294 -8.92 16.56 15.85
C ASN A 294 -9.19 16.79 14.34
N PRO A 295 -9.85 17.90 13.95
CA PRO A 295 -10.11 18.22 12.54
C PRO A 295 -8.84 18.44 11.71
N ASP A 296 -7.70 18.78 12.34
CA ASP A 296 -6.41 18.92 11.65
C ASP A 296 -5.83 17.55 11.24
N VAL A 297 -6.33 16.46 11.86
CA VAL A 297 -5.87 15.10 11.57
C VAL A 297 -6.73 14.48 10.48
N LEU A 298 -6.28 14.64 9.24
CA LEU A 298 -6.93 14.05 8.07
C LEU A 298 -7.04 12.51 8.16
N PRO A 299 -8.13 11.92 7.63
CA PRO A 299 -8.27 10.47 7.61
C PRO A 299 -7.19 9.83 6.74
N ALA A 300 -6.77 8.61 7.08
CA ALA A 300 -5.84 7.87 6.23
C ALA A 300 -6.54 7.45 4.91
N LEU A 301 -6.06 7.92 3.77
CA LEU A 301 -6.67 7.72 2.45
C LEU A 301 -5.68 7.08 1.49
N VAL A 302 -6.15 6.22 0.59
CA VAL A 302 -5.30 5.71 -0.49
C VAL A 302 -5.20 6.77 -1.58
N LEU A 303 -3.97 7.15 -1.93
CA LEU A 303 -3.69 8.14 -2.99
C LEU A 303 -3.19 7.49 -4.29
N GLY A 304 -2.88 6.20 -4.25
CA GLY A 304 -2.43 5.47 -5.42
C GLY A 304 -2.42 3.96 -5.22
N VAL A 305 -2.55 3.25 -6.34
CA VAL A 305 -2.50 1.80 -6.42
C VAL A 305 -1.69 1.37 -7.64
N ALA A 306 -0.97 0.26 -7.50
CA ALA A 306 -0.47 -0.53 -8.62
C ALA A 306 -0.83 -1.99 -8.37
N LEU A 307 -1.27 -2.70 -9.42
CA LEU A 307 -1.62 -4.12 -9.33
C LEU A 307 -0.59 -4.92 -10.12
N ASP A 308 -0.03 -5.96 -9.52
CA ASP A 308 0.91 -6.86 -10.19
C ASP A 308 0.73 -8.28 -9.66
N LYS A 309 1.43 -9.23 -10.28
CA LYS A 309 1.47 -10.61 -9.82
C LYS A 309 2.08 -10.69 -8.40
N PRO A 310 1.58 -11.58 -7.53
CA PRO A 310 2.06 -11.65 -6.15
C PRO A 310 3.57 -11.84 -6.01
N GLY A 311 4.18 -11.08 -5.11
CA GLY A 311 5.61 -11.10 -4.84
C GLY A 311 6.50 -10.61 -5.97
N GLN A 312 5.94 -10.01 -7.03
CA GLN A 312 6.71 -9.45 -8.14
C GLN A 312 6.99 -7.95 -7.91
N ARG A 313 8.25 -7.58 -8.19
CA ARG A 313 8.75 -6.19 -8.36
C ARG A 313 8.18 -5.14 -7.37
N PRO A 314 8.27 -5.30 -6.04
CA PRO A 314 7.71 -4.33 -5.08
C PRO A 314 8.26 -2.91 -5.27
N ALA A 315 9.57 -2.76 -5.45
CA ALA A 315 10.20 -1.46 -5.68
C ALA A 315 9.61 -0.76 -6.90
N TYR A 316 9.57 -1.44 -8.05
CA TYR A 316 9.03 -0.90 -9.28
C TYR A 316 7.58 -0.40 -9.13
N ASN A 317 6.71 -1.22 -8.51
CA ASN A 317 5.30 -0.88 -8.31
C ASN A 317 5.13 0.30 -7.34
N GLY A 318 5.92 0.36 -6.26
CA GLY A 318 5.93 1.50 -5.36
C GLY A 318 6.43 2.77 -6.03
N MET A 319 7.55 2.70 -6.74
CA MET A 319 8.19 3.82 -7.44
C MET A 319 7.27 4.43 -8.50
N LYS A 320 6.53 3.58 -9.24
CA LYS A 320 5.50 4.05 -10.16
C LYS A 320 4.49 4.95 -9.47
N VAL A 321 3.96 4.54 -8.33
CA VAL A 321 2.95 5.33 -7.60
C VAL A 321 3.56 6.62 -7.03
N LEU A 322 4.75 6.54 -6.43
CA LEU A 322 5.43 7.69 -5.84
C LEU A 322 5.79 8.78 -6.86
N ASN A 323 6.35 8.40 -8.01
CA ASN A 323 6.66 9.34 -9.10
C ASN A 323 5.41 10.09 -9.57
N ARG A 324 4.26 9.41 -9.62
CA ARG A 324 2.99 9.99 -10.07
C ARG A 324 2.38 10.91 -9.01
N LEU A 325 2.55 10.60 -7.73
CA LEU A 325 2.20 11.53 -6.64
C LEU A 325 3.04 12.80 -6.66
N GLN A 326 4.35 12.68 -6.85
CA GLN A 326 5.25 13.85 -6.93
C GLN A 326 4.86 14.76 -8.10
N LYS A 327 4.56 14.20 -9.28
CA LYS A 327 4.08 14.97 -10.46
C LYS A 327 2.77 15.73 -10.21
N ARG A 328 1.95 15.28 -9.26
CA ARG A 328 0.70 15.93 -8.84
C ARG A 328 0.90 16.98 -7.73
N GLY A 329 2.14 17.27 -7.36
CA GLY A 329 2.48 18.33 -6.40
C GLY A 329 2.47 17.90 -4.93
N TYR A 330 2.28 16.61 -4.63
CA TYR A 330 2.38 16.11 -3.26
C TYR A 330 3.82 16.22 -2.76
N LYS A 331 4.03 17.01 -1.70
CA LYS A 331 5.34 17.22 -1.09
C LYS A 331 5.78 15.95 -0.34
N PRO A 332 6.98 15.43 -0.58
CA PRO A 332 7.44 14.17 -0.01
C PRO A 332 7.71 14.29 1.51
N GLY A 333 7.07 13.43 2.31
CA GLY A 333 7.31 13.32 3.75
C GLY A 333 8.04 12.03 4.16
N TYR A 334 7.66 11.47 5.30
CA TYR A 334 8.14 10.16 5.72
C TYR A 334 7.50 9.03 4.90
N LEU A 335 8.27 8.02 4.53
CA LEU A 335 7.79 6.85 3.82
C LEU A 335 8.08 5.58 4.61
N ALA A 336 7.04 4.84 5.00
CA ALA A 336 7.18 3.53 5.64
C ALA A 336 6.58 2.42 4.78
N GLY A 337 7.33 1.34 4.58
CA GLY A 337 6.88 0.17 3.82
C GLY A 337 7.02 -1.12 4.60
N ASP A 338 6.30 -2.17 4.19
CA ASP A 338 6.59 -3.53 4.65
C ASP A 338 8.00 -3.96 4.18
N ARG A 339 8.53 -5.00 4.80
CA ARG A 339 9.87 -5.55 4.58
C ARG A 339 10.16 -5.91 3.13
N ALA A 340 9.14 -6.23 2.32
CA ALA A 340 9.33 -6.50 0.89
C ALA A 340 9.95 -5.30 0.14
N TYR A 341 9.54 -4.07 0.48
CA TYR A 341 10.12 -2.85 -0.12
C TYR A 341 11.52 -2.58 0.40
N ASN A 342 11.72 -2.63 1.72
CA ASN A 342 13.04 -2.44 2.33
C ASN A 342 14.07 -3.47 1.82
N ASN A 343 13.63 -4.67 1.47
CA ASN A 343 14.51 -5.72 0.95
C ASN A 343 14.77 -5.64 -0.56
N SER A 344 14.20 -4.68 -1.29
CA SER A 344 14.49 -4.45 -2.72
C SER A 344 15.88 -3.82 -2.94
N GLU A 345 16.44 -3.95 -4.13
CA GLU A 345 17.81 -3.47 -4.42
C GLU A 345 17.94 -1.95 -4.19
N PRO A 346 19.06 -1.46 -3.61
CA PRO A 346 19.24 -0.04 -3.27
C PRO A 346 19.02 0.92 -4.43
N ALA A 347 19.45 0.53 -5.64
CA ALA A 347 19.32 1.32 -6.86
C ALA A 347 17.85 1.40 -7.36
N GLU A 348 17.01 0.44 -6.99
CA GLU A 348 15.60 0.41 -7.40
C GLU A 348 14.67 1.10 -6.41
N TRP A 349 15.04 1.17 -5.13
CA TRP A 349 14.17 1.68 -4.07
C TRP A 349 14.80 2.79 -3.23
N GLN A 350 15.79 2.48 -2.39
CA GLN A 350 16.28 3.41 -1.36
C GLN A 350 16.89 4.68 -1.95
N ILE A 351 17.76 4.54 -2.96
CA ILE A 351 18.39 5.69 -3.62
C ILE A 351 17.35 6.57 -4.31
N PRO A 352 16.49 6.06 -5.21
CA PRO A 352 15.57 6.92 -5.92
C PRO A 352 14.42 7.46 -5.05
N VAL A 353 13.99 6.74 -3.99
CA VAL A 353 13.07 7.28 -2.98
C VAL A 353 13.67 8.51 -2.27
N ARG A 354 14.96 8.46 -1.90
CA ARG A 354 15.64 9.61 -1.29
C ARG A 354 15.86 10.75 -2.28
N ALA A 355 16.19 10.44 -3.54
CA ALA A 355 16.32 11.44 -4.60
C ALA A 355 15.00 12.19 -4.85
N MET A 356 13.85 11.52 -4.66
CA MET A 356 12.54 12.16 -4.66
C MET A 356 12.26 13.07 -3.45
N GLY A 357 13.12 13.05 -2.42
CA GLY A 357 12.95 13.82 -1.18
C GLY A 357 12.19 13.09 -0.07
N TYR A 358 11.74 11.85 -0.28
CA TYR A 358 11.11 11.08 0.79
C TYR A 358 12.14 10.69 1.86
N LYS A 359 11.66 10.59 3.10
CA LYS A 359 12.42 10.17 4.27
C LYS A 359 12.04 8.74 4.65
N PRO A 360 12.77 7.71 4.20
CA PRO A 360 12.39 6.35 4.49
C PRO A 360 12.52 6.04 5.98
N VAL A 361 11.56 5.29 6.49
CA VAL A 361 11.52 4.79 7.87
C VAL A 361 11.21 3.29 7.80
N TYR A 362 12.19 2.49 8.20
CA TYR A 362 12.13 1.04 8.01
C TYR A 362 12.21 0.30 9.34
N ASP A 363 11.55 -0.86 9.36
CA ASP A 363 11.86 -1.93 10.29
C ASP A 363 12.89 -2.89 9.70
N TYR A 364 13.74 -3.44 10.56
CA TYR A 364 14.82 -4.34 10.18
C TYR A 364 14.49 -5.78 10.57
N ARG A 365 14.96 -6.71 9.74
CA ARG A 365 14.99 -8.13 10.11
C ARG A 365 16.07 -8.39 11.14
N ALA A 366 15.99 -9.53 11.84
CA ALA A 366 16.96 -9.90 12.86
C ALA A 366 18.40 -9.99 12.34
N ASP A 367 18.59 -10.39 11.07
CA ASP A 367 19.89 -10.43 10.38
C ASP A 367 20.41 -9.05 9.95
N GLN A 368 19.61 -8.00 10.10
CA GLN A 368 19.92 -6.62 9.72
C GLN A 368 20.10 -5.69 10.94
N LEU A 369 20.04 -6.22 12.16
CA LEU A 369 20.23 -5.46 13.40
C LEU A 369 21.71 -5.32 13.77
N GLY A 370 22.02 -4.36 14.65
CA GLY A 370 23.39 -4.05 15.03
C GLY A 370 24.17 -3.29 13.95
N LYS A 371 25.46 -3.62 13.81
CA LYS A 371 26.34 -3.02 12.80
C LYS A 371 25.99 -3.53 11.40
N GLN A 372 25.65 -2.61 10.51
CA GLN A 372 25.14 -2.90 9.17
C GLN A 372 26.18 -2.66 8.06
N ASP A 373 27.01 -1.63 8.21
CA ASP A 373 27.99 -1.22 7.20
C ASP A 373 29.09 -0.31 7.81
N GLY A 374 30.04 0.16 7.01
CA GLY A 374 31.06 1.12 7.39
C GLY A 374 31.62 1.91 6.21
N THR A 375 31.93 3.18 6.42
CA THR A 375 32.61 4.00 5.41
C THR A 375 33.56 5.01 6.06
N GLN A 376 34.79 5.10 5.56
CA GLN A 376 35.79 6.08 6.03
C GLN A 376 35.99 6.08 7.55
N GLY A 377 35.85 4.91 8.18
CA GLY A 377 35.95 4.72 9.63
C GLY A 377 34.67 4.99 10.41
N ALA A 378 33.61 5.55 9.81
CA ALA A 378 32.29 5.59 10.43
C ALA A 378 31.62 4.21 10.32
N ILE A 379 30.81 3.86 11.32
CA ILE A 379 30.03 2.62 11.33
C ILE A 379 28.54 2.93 11.15
N LEU A 380 27.84 2.17 10.32
CA LEU A 380 26.39 2.23 10.20
C LEU A 380 25.80 1.26 11.21
N VAL A 381 24.99 1.75 12.13
CA VAL A 381 24.28 0.93 13.11
C VAL A 381 22.81 1.26 13.02
N GLU A 382 21.99 0.26 12.69
CA GLU A 382 20.53 0.38 12.63
C GLU A 382 20.04 1.69 11.96
N GLY A 383 20.59 1.99 10.78
CA GLY A 383 20.13 3.07 9.91
C GLY A 383 20.82 4.42 10.07
N ARG A 384 21.71 4.59 11.06
CA ARG A 384 22.42 5.86 11.29
C ARG A 384 23.94 5.65 11.36
N TRP A 385 24.67 6.69 10.98
CA TRP A 385 26.13 6.72 11.03
C TRP A 385 26.63 7.13 12.42
N TYR A 386 27.54 6.35 12.98
CA TYR A 386 28.13 6.54 14.31
C TYR A 386 29.65 6.53 14.28
N CYS A 387 30.22 7.13 15.34
CA CYS A 387 31.63 7.06 15.69
C CYS A 387 32.06 5.59 15.84
N PRO A 388 33.23 5.19 15.31
CA PRO A 388 33.73 3.82 15.46
C PRO A 388 33.99 3.41 16.91
N SER A 389 34.20 4.37 17.81
CA SER A 389 34.40 4.13 19.24
C SER A 389 33.08 3.95 20.01
N MET A 390 31.95 3.74 19.32
CA MET A 390 30.69 3.41 20.00
C MET A 390 30.80 2.03 20.66
N PRO A 391 30.57 1.90 21.99
CA PRO A 391 30.72 0.64 22.69
C PRO A 391 29.81 -0.47 22.14
N GLU A 392 30.31 -1.70 22.16
CA GLU A 392 29.59 -2.88 21.65
C GLU A 392 28.20 -3.09 22.27
N PRO A 393 27.96 -2.85 23.59
CA PRO A 393 26.61 -2.92 24.16
C PRO A 393 25.63 -1.92 23.55
N LEU A 394 26.10 -0.77 23.05
CA LEU A 394 25.26 0.17 22.31
C LEU A 394 25.03 -0.31 20.88
N VAL A 395 26.05 -0.85 20.21
CA VAL A 395 25.94 -1.41 18.86
C VAL A 395 24.90 -2.54 18.85
N ASN A 396 24.99 -3.49 19.76
CA ASN A 396 24.16 -4.70 19.78
C ASN A 396 22.88 -4.60 20.60
N ALA A 397 22.54 -3.41 21.13
CA ALA A 397 21.39 -3.24 22.05
C ALA A 397 20.09 -3.92 21.57
N THR A 398 19.69 -3.75 20.30
CA THR A 398 18.47 -4.38 19.79
C THR A 398 18.64 -5.88 19.55
N VAL A 399 19.83 -6.33 19.13
CA VAL A 399 20.16 -7.76 19.02
C VAL A 399 20.01 -8.45 20.38
N ASP A 400 20.53 -7.82 21.43
CA ASP A 400 20.45 -8.33 22.80
C ASP A 400 19.02 -8.32 23.34
N LEU A 401 18.20 -7.32 22.98
CA LEU A 401 16.78 -7.31 23.31
C LEU A 401 16.05 -8.49 22.64
N HIS A 402 16.29 -8.72 21.35
CA HIS A 402 15.67 -9.83 20.61
C HIS A 402 16.13 -11.20 21.08
N ALA A 403 17.37 -11.29 21.57
CA ALA A 403 17.93 -12.50 22.18
C ALA A 403 17.55 -12.65 23.67
N GLU A 404 16.68 -11.79 24.20
CA GLU A 404 16.22 -11.80 25.61
C GLU A 404 17.35 -11.66 26.64
N ARG A 405 18.50 -11.08 26.26
CA ARG A 405 19.65 -10.83 27.15
C ARG A 405 19.49 -9.55 27.97
N ILE A 406 18.69 -8.60 27.48
CA ILE A 406 18.36 -7.36 28.16
C ILE A 406 16.85 -7.12 28.11
N HIS A 407 16.35 -6.32 29.06
CA HIS A 407 14.95 -5.89 29.09
C HIS A 407 14.74 -4.57 28.32
N ARG A 408 13.48 -4.29 28.00
CA ARG A 408 13.05 -3.11 27.23
C ARG A 408 13.53 -1.79 27.84
N GLU A 409 13.50 -1.65 29.17
CA GLU A 409 13.94 -0.44 29.86
C GLU A 409 15.44 -0.17 29.65
N THR A 410 16.26 -1.22 29.77
CA THR A 410 17.69 -1.16 29.45
C THR A 410 17.89 -0.81 27.98
N TRP A 411 17.15 -1.44 27.07
CA TRP A 411 17.23 -1.14 25.64
C TRP A 411 16.92 0.33 25.33
N VAL A 412 15.85 0.91 25.89
CA VAL A 412 15.51 2.34 25.71
C VAL A 412 16.68 3.24 26.14
N ARG A 413 17.31 2.94 27.29
CA ARG A 413 18.48 3.67 27.78
C ARG A 413 19.68 3.55 26.84
N LEU A 414 19.96 2.34 26.34
CA LEU A 414 21.08 2.10 25.42
C LEU A 414 20.86 2.79 24.06
N ILE A 415 19.65 2.73 23.50
CA ILE A 415 19.30 3.47 22.27
C ILE A 415 19.47 4.97 22.47
N ALA A 416 18.99 5.53 23.59
CA ALA A 416 19.19 6.95 23.89
C ALA A 416 20.67 7.33 24.02
N ALA A 417 21.50 6.45 24.59
CA ALA A 417 22.94 6.68 24.76
C ALA A 417 23.71 6.69 23.42
N ARG A 418 23.20 6.07 22.35
CA ARG A 418 23.82 6.13 21.00
C ARG A 418 23.94 7.57 20.48
N ARG A 419 23.06 8.48 20.92
CA ARG A 419 23.05 9.89 20.48
C ARG A 419 24.41 10.58 20.63
N GLY A 420 25.17 10.25 21.68
CA GLY A 420 26.51 10.82 21.90
C GLY A 420 27.55 10.43 20.84
N TYR A 421 27.32 9.32 20.14
CA TYR A 421 28.23 8.79 19.13
C TYR A 421 27.79 9.10 17.69
N ARG A 422 26.60 9.70 17.50
CA ARG A 422 26.01 9.90 16.17
C ARG A 422 26.77 10.96 15.37
N LEU A 423 27.15 10.64 14.13
CA LEU A 423 27.69 11.64 13.21
C LEU A 423 26.61 12.67 12.87
N MET A 424 27.03 13.91 12.68
CA MET A 424 26.12 15.03 12.39
C MET A 424 26.31 15.52 10.96
N PRO A 425 25.24 15.80 10.20
CA PRO A 425 25.39 16.43 8.90
C PRO A 425 25.99 17.83 9.07
N LYS A 426 27.08 18.12 8.36
CA LYS A 426 27.67 19.48 8.31
C LYS A 426 26.86 20.39 7.39
N GLN A 427 26.29 19.79 6.34
CA GLN A 427 25.46 20.44 5.34
C GLN A 427 24.45 19.43 4.80
N ASN A 428 23.45 19.92 4.07
CA ASN A 428 22.53 19.07 3.33
C ASN A 428 23.29 18.23 2.30
N ALA A 429 22.69 17.10 1.89
CA ALA A 429 23.22 16.35 0.75
C ALA A 429 23.22 17.24 -0.50
N ASP A 430 24.21 17.07 -1.37
CA ASP A 430 24.21 17.73 -2.67
C ASP A 430 23.21 17.08 -3.65
N ALA A 431 23.14 17.59 -4.89
CA ALA A 431 22.22 17.11 -5.91
C ALA A 431 22.44 15.63 -6.26
N ASP A 432 23.66 15.13 -6.10
CA ASP A 432 24.04 13.74 -6.34
C ASP A 432 23.84 12.87 -5.08
N GLY A 433 23.39 13.44 -3.97
CA GLY A 433 23.10 12.73 -2.72
C GLY A 433 24.32 12.50 -1.82
N TYR A 434 25.49 13.08 -2.13
CA TYR A 434 26.65 13.01 -1.24
C TYR A 434 26.45 13.92 -0.03
N GLN A 435 26.70 13.39 1.16
CA GLN A 435 26.49 14.13 2.41
C GLN A 435 27.80 14.28 3.19
N ARG A 436 28.17 15.53 3.51
CA ARG A 436 29.30 15.77 4.41
C ARG A 436 28.86 15.56 5.86
N MET A 437 29.46 14.57 6.50
CA MET A 437 29.19 14.18 7.88
C MET A 437 30.37 14.57 8.77
N MET A 438 30.07 15.04 9.96
CA MET A 438 31.00 15.53 10.96
C MET A 438 31.07 14.57 12.15
N CYS A 439 32.28 14.40 12.69
CA CYS A 439 32.48 13.69 13.95
C CYS A 439 31.65 14.34 15.09
N PRO A 440 31.00 13.57 15.98
CA PRO A 440 30.19 14.13 17.06
C PRO A 440 30.96 15.10 17.97
N ALA A 441 32.27 14.86 18.18
CA ALA A 441 33.10 15.75 18.99
C ALA A 441 33.31 17.12 18.32
N GLU A 442 33.56 17.15 17.01
CA GLU A 442 33.65 18.41 16.25
C GLU A 442 32.31 19.14 16.19
N ALA A 443 31.20 18.40 16.13
CA ALA A 443 29.85 18.95 16.13
C ALA A 443 29.40 19.45 17.53
N GLY A 444 30.28 19.41 18.54
CA GLY A 444 29.99 19.84 19.90
C GLY A 444 28.95 18.95 20.60
N LYS A 445 28.82 17.68 20.20
CA LYS A 445 27.89 16.70 20.78
C LYS A 445 28.58 15.70 21.71
N ALA A 446 29.91 15.66 21.71
CA ALA A 446 30.73 14.82 22.57
C ALA A 446 32.09 15.47 22.84
N GLN A 447 32.83 14.92 23.79
CA GLN A 447 34.24 15.23 24.03
C GLN A 447 35.07 14.03 23.58
N CYS A 448 36.25 14.25 22.98
CA CYS A 448 37.09 13.15 22.50
C CYS A 448 38.59 13.48 22.65
N PRO A 449 39.39 12.61 23.29
CA PRO A 449 40.82 12.84 23.49
C PRO A 449 41.63 12.84 22.18
N LEU A 450 41.13 12.19 21.13
CA LEU A 450 41.75 12.25 19.79
C LEU A 450 41.60 13.63 19.13
N LYS A 451 40.78 14.51 19.70
CA LYS A 451 40.55 15.89 19.26
C LYS A 451 40.66 16.84 20.47
N PRO A 452 41.89 17.16 20.93
CA PRO A 452 42.10 17.83 22.22
C PRO A 452 41.33 19.15 22.41
N HIS A 453 41.10 19.92 21.35
CA HIS A 453 40.31 21.16 21.37
C HIS A 453 38.80 20.96 21.66
N THR A 454 38.33 19.71 21.67
CA THR A 454 36.96 19.33 22.04
C THR A 454 36.81 18.99 23.53
N MET A 455 37.93 18.84 24.25
CA MET A 455 37.94 18.52 25.68
C MET A 455 37.61 19.75 26.54
N GLY A 456 37.01 19.53 27.71
CA GLY A 456 36.75 20.58 28.69
C GLY A 456 35.55 21.49 28.36
N ARG A 457 34.74 21.14 27.34
CA ARG A 457 33.59 21.95 26.88
C ARG A 457 32.33 21.84 27.76
N GLY A 458 32.34 21.01 28.79
CA GLY A 458 31.28 20.91 29.79
C GLY A 458 30.95 19.48 30.19
N ILE A 459 30.66 19.27 31.48
CA ILE A 459 30.41 17.94 32.09
C ILE A 459 29.18 17.19 31.53
N HIS A 460 28.29 17.90 30.85
CA HIS A 460 27.05 17.33 30.29
C HIS A 460 27.27 16.64 28.93
N LEU A 461 28.42 16.85 28.28
CA LEU A 461 28.74 16.21 27.01
C LEU A 461 29.37 14.83 27.25
N PRO A 462 28.90 13.77 26.56
CA PRO A 462 29.48 12.44 26.68
C PRO A 462 30.96 12.44 26.29
N LEU A 463 31.78 11.80 27.12
CA LEU A 463 33.19 11.55 26.82
C LEU A 463 33.30 10.27 26.00
N ILE A 464 33.82 10.37 24.78
CA ILE A 464 34.19 9.23 23.95
C ILE A 464 35.55 8.74 24.44
N ASP A 465 35.68 7.44 24.61
CA ASP A 465 36.92 6.76 25.00
C ASP A 465 37.40 5.85 23.86
N PRO A 466 38.23 6.35 22.92
CA PRO A 466 38.70 5.56 21.79
C PRO A 466 39.78 4.58 22.22
N GLU A 467 39.60 3.30 21.90
CA GLU A 467 40.64 2.30 22.12
C GLU A 467 41.92 2.62 21.30
N PRO A 468 43.12 2.51 21.90
CA PRO A 468 44.37 2.69 21.18
C PRO A 468 44.51 1.69 20.03
N SER A 469 44.83 2.18 18.83
CA SER A 469 45.06 1.34 17.65
C SER A 469 46.50 1.54 17.14
N PRO A 470 47.26 0.46 16.87
CA PRO A 470 48.59 0.55 16.27
C PRO A 470 48.60 1.23 14.90
N ALA A 471 47.50 1.16 14.15
CA ALA A 471 47.34 1.82 12.86
C ALA A 471 46.99 3.33 12.97
N GLY A 472 46.89 3.85 14.20
CA GLY A 472 46.42 5.18 14.50
C GLY A 472 44.91 5.36 14.30
N PRO A 473 44.39 6.58 14.53
CA PRO A 473 42.96 6.85 14.40
C PRO A 473 42.46 6.70 12.96
N VAL A 474 41.24 6.19 12.78
CA VAL A 474 40.61 6.08 11.45
C VAL A 474 40.23 7.45 10.87
N LYS A 475 39.91 7.50 9.57
CA LYS A 475 39.74 8.75 8.81
C LYS A 475 38.75 9.74 9.45
N ILE A 476 37.55 9.30 9.86
CA ILE A 476 36.56 10.17 10.57
C ILE A 476 37.08 10.73 11.90
N CYS A 477 37.95 9.99 12.60
CA CYS A 477 38.52 10.43 13.87
C CYS A 477 39.68 11.42 13.66
N ARG A 478 40.47 11.26 12.59
CA ARG A 478 41.56 12.19 12.22
C ARG A 478 41.06 13.48 11.62
N GLN A 479 40.07 13.40 10.72
CA GLN A 479 39.54 14.56 10.00
C GLN A 479 38.38 15.22 10.77
N ASN A 480 37.98 16.42 10.35
CA ASN A 480 36.81 17.07 10.93
C ASN A 480 35.51 16.54 10.31
N THR A 481 35.56 16.20 9.01
CA THR A 481 34.44 15.70 8.25
C THR A 481 34.85 14.62 7.26
N ILE A 482 33.91 13.74 6.92
CA ILE A 482 33.97 12.82 5.79
C ILE A 482 32.83 13.12 4.82
N THR A 483 32.95 12.68 3.58
CA THR A 483 31.84 12.72 2.61
C THR A 483 31.30 11.30 2.43
N VAL A 484 30.06 11.06 2.80
CA VAL A 484 29.37 9.78 2.62
C VAL A 484 28.64 9.81 1.28
N SER A 485 28.88 8.79 0.43
CA SER A 485 28.19 8.66 -0.86
C SER A 485 26.77 8.15 -0.66
N PRO A 486 25.83 8.43 -1.57
CA PRO A 486 24.45 7.96 -1.46
C PRO A 486 24.33 6.42 -1.50
N GLU A 487 25.31 5.69 -2.04
CA GLU A 487 25.36 4.23 -2.10
C GLU A 487 25.82 3.59 -0.78
N ALA A 488 26.69 4.28 -0.03
CA ALA A 488 27.23 3.76 1.22
C ALA A 488 26.10 3.51 2.23
N GLY A 489 25.94 2.26 2.68
CA GLY A 489 24.84 1.90 3.57
C GLY A 489 23.43 2.12 3.01
N ALA A 490 23.28 2.32 1.69
CA ALA A 490 22.05 2.79 1.07
C ALA A 490 20.83 1.93 1.41
N LYS A 491 21.04 0.61 1.53
CA LYS A 491 20.02 -0.38 1.85
C LYS A 491 19.40 -0.14 3.23
N GLN A 492 20.22 0.20 4.22
CA GLN A 492 19.77 0.28 5.60
C GLN A 492 19.59 1.72 6.07
N TRP A 493 20.27 2.72 5.50
CA TRP A 493 20.16 4.09 5.97
C TRP A 493 18.70 4.58 6.06
N GLN A 494 18.35 5.27 7.15
CA GLN A 494 17.06 5.93 7.33
C GLN A 494 17.18 7.27 8.04
N ALA A 495 16.14 8.10 7.89
CA ALA A 495 16.13 9.48 8.41
C ALA A 495 16.05 9.53 9.95
N LEU A 496 15.40 8.54 10.56
CA LEU A 496 15.16 8.47 12.00
C LEU A 496 16.07 7.43 12.67
N GLU A 497 16.43 7.66 13.93
CA GLU A 497 17.19 6.69 14.71
C GLU A 497 16.30 5.50 15.06
N TYR A 498 16.65 4.32 14.53
CA TYR A 498 15.88 3.10 14.75
C TYR A 498 15.71 2.82 16.24
N GLY A 499 14.49 2.45 16.64
CA GLY A 499 14.14 2.20 18.03
C GLY A 499 13.92 3.47 18.87
N GLY A 500 14.28 4.66 18.39
CA GLY A 500 14.04 5.93 19.08
C GLY A 500 12.55 6.28 19.18
N PRO A 501 12.14 7.17 20.11
CA PRO A 501 10.72 7.54 20.28
C PRO A 501 10.07 8.10 19.02
N GLU A 502 10.79 8.94 18.27
CA GLU A 502 10.32 9.53 17.02
C GLU A 502 10.16 8.46 15.92
N TRP A 503 11.14 7.57 15.77
CA TRP A 503 11.04 6.43 14.85
C TRP A 503 9.82 5.56 15.17
N GLN A 504 9.63 5.20 16.44
CA GLN A 504 8.47 4.39 16.86
C GLN A 504 7.16 5.10 16.51
N LYS A 505 7.05 6.40 16.85
CA LYS A 505 5.87 7.21 16.54
C LYS A 505 5.54 7.20 15.05
N ILE A 506 6.51 7.56 14.20
CA ILE A 506 6.29 7.68 12.75
C ILE A 506 6.06 6.32 12.10
N TYR A 507 6.94 5.35 12.34
CA TYR A 507 6.87 4.03 11.73
C TYR A 507 5.54 3.34 12.04
N PHE A 508 5.17 3.23 13.32
CA PHE A 508 3.92 2.57 13.71
C PHE A 508 2.70 3.34 13.22
N ARG A 509 2.73 4.69 13.19
CA ARG A 509 1.61 5.49 12.68
C ARG A 509 1.36 5.21 11.19
N LEU A 510 2.39 5.19 10.37
CA LEU A 510 2.28 4.91 8.94
C LEU A 510 1.87 3.46 8.68
N ARG A 511 2.51 2.48 9.32
CA ARG A 511 2.16 1.05 9.21
C ARG A 511 0.73 0.76 9.66
N ASN A 512 0.34 1.23 10.84
CA ASN A 512 -1.02 1.04 11.36
C ASN A 512 -2.07 1.70 10.45
N SER A 513 -1.73 2.81 9.80
CA SER A 513 -2.65 3.50 8.89
C SER A 513 -2.90 2.70 7.62
N VAL A 514 -1.84 2.13 7.03
CA VAL A 514 -2.00 1.25 5.85
C VAL A 514 -2.71 -0.04 6.22
N GLU A 515 -2.31 -0.71 7.30
CA GLU A 515 -2.96 -1.93 7.77
C GLU A 515 -4.44 -1.68 8.11
N GLY A 516 -4.72 -0.55 8.76
CA GLY A 516 -6.07 -0.10 9.08
C GLY A 516 -6.90 0.20 7.83
N TYR A 517 -6.30 0.85 6.81
CA TYR A 517 -6.97 1.07 5.53
C TYR A 517 -7.24 -0.25 4.81
N ASN A 518 -6.27 -1.15 4.76
CA ASN A 518 -6.39 -2.47 4.15
C ASN A 518 -7.53 -3.27 4.80
N GLY A 519 -7.59 -3.30 6.13
CA GLY A 519 -8.71 -3.91 6.86
C GLY A 519 -10.05 -3.25 6.56
N TYR A 520 -10.07 -1.91 6.42
CA TYR A 520 -11.27 -1.14 6.12
C TYR A 520 -11.85 -1.44 4.73
N ALA A 521 -11.00 -1.52 3.70
CA ALA A 521 -11.39 -1.86 2.32
C ALA A 521 -11.69 -3.37 2.13
N LYS A 522 -11.09 -4.23 2.97
CA LYS A 522 -11.39 -5.67 2.99
C LYS A 522 -12.68 -6.03 3.72
N ASN A 523 -13.40 -5.06 4.28
CA ASN A 523 -14.65 -5.30 4.99
C ASN A 523 -15.66 -6.04 4.08
N PRO A 524 -16.10 -7.27 4.43
CA PRO A 524 -17.02 -8.05 3.61
C PRO A 524 -18.43 -7.44 3.51
N LEU A 525 -18.77 -6.52 4.43
CA LEU A 525 -20.03 -5.78 4.43
C LEU A 525 -19.97 -4.51 3.55
N ALA A 526 -18.82 -4.21 2.96
CA ALA A 526 -18.62 -3.09 2.06
C ALA A 526 -17.91 -3.55 0.77
N GLU A 527 -16.75 -2.99 0.45
CA GLU A 527 -16.06 -3.20 -0.83
C GLU A 527 -15.58 -4.65 -0.99
N GLY A 528 -15.11 -5.25 0.11
CA GLY A 528 -14.61 -6.63 0.12
C GLY A 528 -13.53 -6.85 -0.93
N ILE A 529 -12.50 -6.01 -0.98
CA ILE A 529 -11.49 -6.03 -2.06
C ILE A 529 -10.74 -7.36 -2.18
N GLU A 530 -10.58 -8.14 -1.10
CA GLU A 530 -9.94 -9.46 -1.14
C GLU A 530 -10.82 -10.53 -1.82
N ALA A 531 -12.15 -10.33 -1.86
CA ALA A 531 -13.09 -11.30 -2.41
C ALA A 531 -13.24 -11.15 -3.92
N ALA A 532 -13.09 -12.25 -4.67
CA ALA A 532 -13.29 -12.25 -6.12
C ALA A 532 -14.76 -11.99 -6.53
N GLY A 533 -15.71 -12.32 -5.65
CA GLY A 533 -17.14 -12.20 -5.93
C GLY A 533 -17.63 -10.76 -6.13
N SER A 534 -16.86 -9.77 -5.67
CA SER A 534 -17.16 -8.34 -5.85
C SER A 534 -16.64 -7.77 -7.17
N ARG A 535 -15.85 -8.53 -7.95
CA ARG A 535 -15.29 -8.17 -9.26
C ARG A 535 -15.20 -9.40 -10.19
N ARG A 536 -16.32 -9.76 -10.83
CA ARG A 536 -16.49 -11.05 -11.55
C ARG A 536 -15.95 -11.04 -12.99
N ILE A 537 -14.79 -10.44 -13.23
CA ILE A 537 -14.14 -10.37 -14.56
C ILE A 537 -12.66 -10.75 -14.40
N ARG A 538 -12.05 -11.43 -15.37
CA ARG A 538 -10.63 -11.85 -15.32
C ARG A 538 -9.74 -10.88 -16.09
N GLY A 539 -8.44 -10.91 -15.78
CA GLY A 539 -7.41 -10.11 -16.44
C GLY A 539 -7.01 -8.89 -15.62
N ILE A 540 -5.72 -8.55 -15.69
CA ILE A 540 -5.10 -7.53 -14.84
C ILE A 540 -5.78 -6.16 -15.01
N ALA A 541 -6.04 -5.72 -16.24
CA ALA A 541 -6.70 -4.43 -16.49
C ALA A 541 -8.10 -4.35 -15.91
N ALA A 542 -8.92 -5.41 -16.08
CA ALA A 542 -10.26 -5.43 -15.53
C ALA A 542 -10.25 -5.42 -13.99
N GLN A 543 -9.36 -6.19 -13.38
CA GLN A 543 -9.20 -6.20 -11.92
C GLN A 543 -8.72 -4.84 -11.40
N THR A 544 -7.76 -4.20 -12.07
CA THR A 544 -7.25 -2.87 -11.71
C THR A 544 -8.33 -1.78 -11.80
N ILE A 545 -9.08 -1.72 -12.90
CA ILE A 545 -10.16 -0.75 -13.11
C ILE A 545 -11.21 -0.88 -12.01
N LEU A 546 -11.71 -2.10 -11.78
CA LEU A 546 -12.75 -2.34 -10.79
C LEU A 546 -12.22 -2.08 -9.37
N LEU A 547 -10.99 -2.48 -9.06
CA LEU A 547 -10.36 -2.21 -7.77
C LEU A 547 -10.24 -0.70 -7.50
N ALA A 548 -9.88 0.10 -8.50
CA ALA A 548 -9.77 1.55 -8.36
C ALA A 548 -11.10 2.18 -7.93
N PHE A 549 -12.21 1.80 -8.55
CA PHE A 549 -13.54 2.26 -8.14
C PHE A 549 -13.91 1.82 -6.72
N GLN A 550 -13.55 0.61 -6.31
CA GLN A 550 -13.77 0.14 -4.94
C GLN A 550 -12.95 0.94 -3.92
N LEU A 551 -11.68 1.20 -4.20
CA LEU A 551 -10.80 2.02 -3.37
C LEU A 551 -11.30 3.47 -3.28
N ALA A 552 -11.78 4.02 -4.39
CA ALA A 552 -12.42 5.33 -4.44
C ALA A 552 -13.68 5.38 -3.56
N HIS A 553 -14.54 4.36 -3.62
CA HIS A 553 -15.68 4.24 -2.70
C HIS A 553 -15.23 4.13 -1.23
N ALA A 554 -14.17 3.36 -0.94
CA ALA A 554 -13.61 3.27 0.41
C ALA A 554 -13.09 4.63 0.91
N ASN A 555 -12.44 5.42 0.06
CA ASN A 555 -12.04 6.79 0.39
C ASN A 555 -13.26 7.65 0.74
N ARG A 556 -14.28 7.71 -0.12
CA ARG A 556 -15.51 8.49 0.13
C ARG A 556 -16.20 8.08 1.43
N ARG A 557 -16.34 6.77 1.68
CA ARG A 557 -16.92 6.23 2.91
C ARG A 557 -16.12 6.63 4.14
N LYS A 558 -14.80 6.72 4.01
CA LYS A 558 -13.90 7.10 5.10
C LYS A 558 -13.92 8.61 5.37
N ILE A 559 -13.96 9.42 4.31
CA ILE A 559 -14.14 10.88 4.39
C ILE A 559 -15.47 11.20 5.05
N LYS A 560 -16.58 10.63 4.55
CA LYS A 560 -17.91 10.82 5.13
C LYS A 560 -17.94 10.46 6.61
N LYS A 561 -17.41 9.29 6.98
CA LYS A 561 -17.34 8.86 8.38
C LYS A 561 -16.48 9.78 9.24
N TRP A 562 -15.39 10.32 8.70
CA TRP A 562 -14.55 11.28 9.41
C TRP A 562 -15.28 12.60 9.64
N LEU A 563 -15.93 13.16 8.61
CA LEU A 563 -16.76 14.37 8.72
C LEU A 563 -17.88 14.20 9.76
N GLU A 564 -18.58 13.06 9.75
CA GLU A 564 -19.61 12.72 10.74
C GLU A 564 -19.08 12.63 12.18
N THR A 565 -17.75 12.55 12.35
CA THR A 565 -17.10 12.54 13.67
C THR A 565 -16.52 13.89 14.10
N LEU A 566 -16.59 14.94 13.27
CA LEU A 566 -16.13 16.27 13.67
C LEU A 566 -17.24 16.98 14.47
N ALA A 567 -16.87 17.61 15.59
CA ALA A 567 -17.78 18.39 16.43
C ALA A 567 -17.77 19.87 16.04
N LEU A 568 -18.06 20.17 14.76
CA LEU A 568 -18.11 21.54 14.26
C LEU A 568 -19.32 22.26 14.91
N GLY A 569 -19.07 23.23 15.79
CA GLY A 569 -20.11 24.00 16.47
C GLY A 569 -20.48 23.52 17.88
N GLY A 570 -19.69 22.66 18.52
CA GLY A 570 -19.87 22.26 19.92
C GLY A 570 -20.89 21.14 20.14
N GLU A 571 -21.60 20.70 19.10
CA GLU A 571 -22.43 19.50 19.15
C GLU A 571 -21.59 18.23 19.03
N ARG A 572 -21.83 17.27 19.93
CA ARG A 572 -21.10 16.00 19.90
C ARG A 572 -21.62 15.11 18.77
N PRO A 573 -20.72 14.56 17.94
CA PRO A 573 -21.10 13.69 16.83
C PRO A 573 -21.76 12.39 17.30
N ARG A 574 -22.62 11.82 16.44
CA ARG A 574 -23.32 10.54 16.69
C ARG A 574 -22.32 9.38 16.72
N ARG A 575 -21.74 9.11 17.89
CA ARG A 575 -20.78 8.01 18.09
C ARG A 575 -21.35 6.96 19.04
N ARG A 576 -21.29 5.69 18.63
CA ARG A 576 -21.40 4.57 19.57
C ARG A 576 -20.23 4.65 20.54
N THR A 577 -20.50 4.85 21.82
CA THR A 577 -19.48 4.77 22.88
C THR A 577 -18.86 3.38 22.83
N HIS A 578 -17.72 3.23 22.14
CA HIS A 578 -16.85 2.09 22.40
C HIS A 578 -16.52 2.19 23.88
N HIS A 579 -16.81 1.13 24.65
CA HIS A 579 -16.63 1.10 26.09
C HIS A 579 -15.41 1.92 26.47
N ARG A 580 -15.64 3.02 27.19
CA ARG A 580 -14.59 3.70 27.94
C ARG A 580 -13.98 2.60 28.79
N ARG A 581 -12.87 2.02 28.35
CA ARG A 581 -12.02 1.26 29.25
C ARG A 581 -11.68 2.31 30.29
N LYS A 582 -12.23 2.19 31.50
CA LYS A 582 -11.86 3.08 32.60
C LYS A 582 -10.34 3.04 32.62
N THR A 583 -9.71 4.14 32.24
CA THR A 583 -8.28 4.34 32.44
C THR A 583 -8.10 4.24 33.94
N LYS A 584 -7.56 3.11 34.38
CA LYS A 584 -7.09 2.97 35.76
C LYS A 584 -6.02 4.03 35.97
N GLU A 585 -6.01 4.69 37.12
CA GLU A 585 -4.87 5.53 37.49
C GLU A 585 -3.58 4.71 37.34
N PRO A 586 -2.48 5.29 36.83
CA PRO A 586 -1.24 4.55 36.55
C PRO A 586 -0.76 3.67 37.71
N GLY A 587 -1.03 4.07 38.96
CA GLY A 587 -0.69 3.31 40.16
C GLY A 587 -1.51 2.04 40.43
N THR A 588 -2.62 1.82 39.72
CA THR A 588 -3.49 0.62 39.88
C THR A 588 -3.48 -0.31 38.66
N TRP A 589 -2.67 -0.01 37.65
CA TRP A 589 -2.47 -0.86 36.48
C TRP A 589 -1.35 -1.87 36.71
N THR A 590 -1.74 -3.12 37.00
CA THR A 590 -0.88 -4.30 36.84
C THR A 590 -1.19 -4.94 35.47
N PRO A 591 -0.20 -5.10 34.56
CA PRO A 591 -0.41 -5.74 33.27
C PRO A 591 -0.69 -7.24 33.43
N THR A 592 -1.96 -7.61 33.56
CA THR A 592 -2.42 -9.00 33.37
C THR A 592 -2.77 -9.20 31.90
N GLY A 593 -1.74 -9.45 31.11
CA GLY A 593 -1.84 -9.66 29.65
C GLY A 593 -0.62 -10.30 29.00
N HIS A 594 0.13 -11.06 29.79
CA HIS A 594 0.96 -12.25 29.47
C HIS A 594 1.80 -12.58 30.72
N LEU A 595 1.16 -12.49 31.88
CA LEU A 595 1.66 -13.04 33.13
C LEU A 595 0.91 -14.35 33.35
N SER A 596 1.52 -15.48 33.00
CA SER A 596 1.42 -16.66 33.84
C SER A 596 2.75 -16.74 34.59
N SER A 597 2.66 -16.48 35.87
CA SER A 597 3.70 -16.47 36.90
C SER A 597 4.35 -17.84 37.13
N ALA A 598 5.62 -17.78 37.51
CA ALA A 598 6.30 -18.59 38.52
C ALA A 598 6.31 -20.12 38.36
N ALA A 599 7.46 -20.65 37.90
CA ALA A 599 8.41 -21.39 38.75
C ALA A 599 9.80 -21.33 38.09
#